data_AF-A0A402BAX2-F1
#
_entry.id   AF-A0A402BAX2-F1
#
_cell.length_a   1.000
_cell.length_b   1.000
_cell.length_c   1.000
_cell.angle_alpha   90.00
_cell.angle_beta   90.00
_cell.angle_gamma   90.00
#
_symmetry.space_group_name_H-M   'P 1'
#
loop_
_entity.id
_entity.type
_entity.pdbx_description
1 polymer ?
#
loop_
_entity_poly.entity_id
_entity_poly.type
_entity_poly.pdbx_seq_one_letter_code
_entity_poly.pdbx_strand_id
1 'polypeptide(L)'
;MLPARQSQRLPQPPSALATHGQWSQPGLNPPMGYQPPPQIPFQPVPQTPYQAQTGLRISPYKMLVISICVLVVIIGILGVAAINASSKSGKQTNTTQKPAHSYTSIEATSTPVVVNTPTSVVVSTPTPVAVSTVVPEAGFLWCGSECASSGFIDEYPVGWQLTALPISTGMQFINPQQGDQVATFKSQNGATAAADQLLAAEIQTVYASQPGYQAPQAVQAATIGGETWATAGVAYMGANQAKEHVTVCVTVHQGKTFILEFQAPESQFAQVSTAYYNIMIGKFQFIQTGTP
;
A
#
# COMPACT_ATOMS: atom_id res chain seq x y z
N MET A 1 -12.99 39.42 53.82
CA MET A 1 -11.75 39.92 53.20
C MET A 1 -10.79 38.74 53.08
N LEU A 2 -10.59 38.20 51.88
CA LEU A 2 -9.61 37.14 51.58
C LEU A 2 -8.53 37.73 50.67
N PRO A 3 -7.24 37.39 50.84
CA PRO A 3 -6.18 37.89 49.97
C PRO A 3 -6.11 37.11 48.65
N ALA A 4 -5.81 37.85 47.58
CA ALA A 4 -5.67 37.36 46.21
C ALA A 4 -4.40 36.51 46.03
N ARG A 5 -4.54 35.33 45.38
CA ARG A 5 -3.41 34.50 44.93
C ARG A 5 -2.74 35.16 43.72
N GLN A 6 -1.48 35.55 43.88
CA GLN A 6 -0.60 35.92 42.76
C GLN A 6 -0.25 34.68 41.94
N SER A 7 -0.50 34.74 40.63
CA SER A 7 -0.02 33.75 39.65
C SER A 7 1.48 33.95 39.42
N GLN A 8 2.30 33.01 39.88
CA GLN A 8 3.72 32.93 39.51
C GLN A 8 3.84 32.49 38.04
N ARG A 9 4.44 33.35 37.20
CA ARG A 9 4.91 32.98 35.85
C ARG A 9 6.10 32.03 35.97
N LEU A 10 6.03 30.90 35.27
CA LEU A 10 7.18 30.01 35.07
C LEU A 10 8.22 30.68 34.15
N PRO A 11 9.53 30.48 34.37
CA PRO A 11 10.58 30.96 33.47
C PRO A 11 10.57 30.22 32.12
N GLN A 12 10.73 30.96 31.02
CA GLN A 12 10.97 30.37 29.69
C GLN A 12 12.39 29.78 29.63
N PRO A 13 12.60 28.65 28.92
CA PRO A 13 13.92 28.10 28.68
C PRO A 13 14.70 28.93 27.64
N PRO A 14 16.04 29.01 27.74
CA PRO A 14 16.86 29.76 26.79
C PRO A 14 16.99 29.03 25.45
N SER A 15 16.86 29.80 24.38
CA SER A 15 17.05 29.40 22.97
C SER A 15 18.43 28.78 22.73
N ALA A 16 18.47 27.63 22.09
CA ALA A 16 19.70 26.96 21.67
C ALA A 16 20.46 27.80 20.62
N LEU A 17 21.72 28.11 20.94
CA LEU A 17 22.71 28.64 20.00
C LEU A 17 22.97 27.61 18.90
N ALA A 18 22.83 28.02 17.63
CA ALA A 18 23.30 27.25 16.48
C ALA A 18 24.83 27.35 16.39
N THR A 19 25.55 26.29 16.78
CA THR A 19 26.99 26.13 16.57
C THR A 19 27.23 25.64 15.14
N HIS A 20 27.65 26.54 14.25
CA HIS A 20 28.27 26.18 12.97
C HIS A 20 29.65 25.56 13.25
N GLY A 21 29.82 24.27 12.93
CA GLY A 21 31.11 23.60 12.93
C GLY A 21 31.98 24.11 11.77
N GLN A 22 33.04 24.85 12.09
CA GLN A 22 34.05 25.29 11.13
C GLN A 22 35.16 24.24 11.05
N TRP A 23 35.33 23.64 9.87
CA TRP A 23 36.49 22.81 9.53
C TRP A 23 37.70 23.70 9.22
N SER A 24 38.80 23.47 9.92
CA SER A 24 40.09 24.16 9.72
C SER A 24 40.92 23.46 8.64
N GLN A 25 41.48 24.24 7.70
CA GLN A 25 42.69 23.87 6.94
C GLN A 25 43.74 24.98 7.07
N PRO A 26 45.05 24.66 7.14
CA PRO A 26 46.11 25.65 7.34
C PRO A 26 46.82 26.06 6.04
N GLY A 27 47.19 27.34 5.95
CA GLY A 27 48.45 27.75 5.30
C GLY A 27 48.39 28.91 4.29
N LEU A 28 49.11 29.99 4.67
CA LEU A 28 49.88 30.98 3.87
C LEU A 28 49.37 32.44 3.86
N ASN A 29 50.32 33.35 4.11
CA ASN A 29 50.20 34.76 4.51
C ASN A 29 50.20 35.76 3.29
N PRO A 30 50.08 37.11 3.47
CA PRO A 30 49.18 38.02 2.72
C PRO A 30 49.91 38.91 1.67
N PRO A 31 49.33 39.95 0.98
CA PRO A 31 48.91 41.23 1.61
C PRO A 31 47.78 42.07 0.89
N MET A 32 47.41 43.20 1.52
CA MET A 32 46.77 44.43 0.98
C MET A 32 45.25 44.48 0.68
N GLY A 33 44.59 45.37 1.44
CA GLY A 33 43.61 46.34 0.91
C GLY A 33 42.16 45.87 0.77
N TYR A 34 41.40 45.81 1.87
CA TYR A 34 39.94 45.84 1.77
C TYR A 34 39.35 46.93 2.66
N GLN A 35 38.78 47.91 1.97
CA GLN A 35 37.99 49.03 2.48
C GLN A 35 36.61 48.49 2.92
N PRO A 36 36.10 48.81 4.12
CA PRO A 36 34.76 48.35 4.51
C PRO A 36 33.68 49.06 3.65
N PRO A 37 32.62 48.35 3.22
CA PRO A 37 31.53 48.97 2.47
C PRO A 37 30.69 49.91 3.35
N PRO A 38 30.06 50.94 2.77
CA PRO A 38 29.29 51.93 3.52
C PRO A 38 28.03 51.30 4.13
N GLN A 39 27.74 51.66 5.39
CA GLN A 39 26.54 51.23 6.09
C GLN A 39 25.30 51.92 5.50
N ILE A 40 24.37 51.13 4.96
CA ILE A 40 23.07 51.60 4.49
C ILE A 40 22.15 51.73 5.73
N PRO A 41 21.49 52.88 5.95
CA PRO A 41 20.54 53.03 7.04
C PRO A 41 19.28 52.20 6.75
N PHE A 42 18.90 51.34 7.71
CA PHE A 42 17.63 50.61 7.69
C PHE A 42 16.45 51.59 7.77
N GLN A 43 15.60 51.61 6.74
CA GLN A 43 14.29 52.24 6.82
C GLN A 43 13.28 51.26 7.45
N PRO A 44 12.50 51.68 8.48
CA PRO A 44 11.45 50.85 9.05
C PRO A 44 10.27 50.70 8.08
N VAL A 45 9.86 49.46 7.85
CA VAL A 45 8.68 49.08 7.05
C VAL A 45 7.41 49.51 7.80
N PRO A 46 6.41 50.15 7.14
CA PRO A 46 5.15 50.51 7.79
C PRO A 46 4.35 49.27 8.16
N GLN A 47 4.00 49.14 9.45
CA GLN A 47 3.05 48.13 9.93
C GLN A 47 1.63 48.54 9.52
N THR A 48 0.98 47.75 8.67
CA THR A 48 -0.45 47.88 8.40
C THR A 48 -1.25 47.38 9.62
N PRO A 49 -2.30 48.10 10.05
CA PRO A 49 -3.10 47.68 11.18
C PRO A 49 -3.95 46.46 10.82
N TYR A 50 -3.89 45.44 11.68
CA TYR A 50 -4.79 44.29 11.65
C TYR A 50 -6.23 44.76 11.87
N GLN A 51 -7.05 44.73 10.82
CA GLN A 51 -8.51 44.81 10.99
C GLN A 51 -9.03 43.45 11.44
N ALA A 52 -9.54 43.37 12.67
CA ALA A 52 -10.34 42.25 13.13
C ALA A 52 -11.70 42.27 12.40
N GLN A 53 -11.86 41.44 11.37
CA GLN A 53 -13.17 41.16 10.78
C GLN A 53 -13.82 40.00 11.54
N THR A 54 -14.63 40.32 12.55
CA THR A 54 -15.64 39.41 13.10
C THR A 54 -16.81 39.29 12.13
N GLY A 55 -16.59 38.58 11.03
CA GLY A 55 -17.65 38.10 10.15
C GLY A 55 -17.56 36.59 10.08
N LEU A 56 -18.63 35.90 10.50
CA LEU A 56 -18.76 34.45 10.38
C LEU A 56 -18.85 34.07 8.89
N ARG A 57 -17.72 34.10 8.18
CA ARG A 57 -17.61 33.57 6.83
C ARG A 57 -17.57 32.05 6.95
N ILE A 58 -18.75 31.45 6.90
CA ILE A 58 -18.87 30.00 6.68
C ILE A 58 -18.30 29.75 5.29
N SER A 59 -17.13 29.12 5.24
CA SER A 59 -16.50 28.68 3.99
C SER A 59 -17.51 27.85 3.19
N PRO A 60 -17.63 28.04 1.86
CA PRO A 60 -18.55 27.27 1.02
C PRO A 60 -18.33 25.75 1.14
N TYR A 61 -17.12 25.33 1.50
CA TYR A 61 -16.79 23.93 1.80
C TYR A 61 -17.52 23.39 3.05
N LYS A 62 -17.68 24.20 4.10
CA LYS A 62 -18.41 23.78 5.31
C LYS A 62 -19.91 23.63 5.05
N MET A 63 -20.49 24.46 4.19
CA MET A 63 -21.88 24.29 3.72
C MET A 63 -22.05 23.02 2.87
N LEU A 64 -21.07 22.70 2.03
CA LEU A 64 -21.09 21.49 1.20
C LEU A 64 -21.00 20.22 2.07
N VAL A 65 -20.12 20.19 3.07
CA VAL A 65 -19.99 19.06 4.01
C VAL A 65 -21.28 18.85 4.80
N ILE A 66 -21.89 19.93 5.33
CA ILE A 66 -23.17 19.84 6.05
C ILE A 66 -24.30 19.33 5.14
N SER A 67 -24.36 19.80 3.89
CA SER A 67 -25.34 19.35 2.90
C SER A 67 -25.21 17.85 2.59
N ILE A 68 -23.98 17.35 2.42
CA ILE A 68 -23.70 15.93 2.19
C ILE A 68 -24.11 15.10 3.42
N CYS A 69 -23.77 15.54 4.63
CA CYS A 69 -24.17 14.83 5.85
C CYS A 69 -25.69 14.71 5.99
N VAL A 70 -26.45 15.77 5.68
CA VAL A 70 -27.92 15.73 5.73
C VAL A 70 -28.49 14.78 4.67
N LEU A 71 -27.93 14.74 3.45
CA LEU A 71 -28.34 13.82 2.40
C LEU A 71 -28.11 12.35 2.77
N VAL A 72 -26.96 12.01 3.37
CA VAL A 72 -26.65 10.65 3.81
C VAL A 72 -27.63 10.17 4.90
N VAL A 73 -28.00 11.06 5.83
CA VAL A 73 -28.98 10.73 6.88
C VAL A 73 -30.36 10.46 6.29
N ILE A 74 -30.81 11.25 5.31
CA ILE A 74 -32.12 11.05 4.65
C ILE A 74 -32.15 9.73 3.87
N ILE A 75 -31.08 9.40 3.14
CA ILE A 75 -30.97 8.13 2.40
C ILE A 75 -30.91 6.94 3.36
N GLY A 76 -30.22 7.07 4.48
CA GLY A 76 -30.16 6.05 5.53
C GLY A 76 -31.54 5.72 6.13
N ILE A 77 -32.38 6.74 6.37
CA ILE A 77 -33.73 6.55 6.94
C ILE A 77 -34.65 5.85 5.92
N LEU A 78 -34.53 6.16 4.62
CA LEU A 78 -35.33 5.51 3.58
C LEU A 78 -34.88 4.08 3.26
N GLY A 79 -33.58 3.79 3.35
CA GLY A 79 -33.03 2.44 3.13
C GLY A 79 -33.45 1.41 4.18
N VAL A 80 -33.61 1.82 5.44
CA VAL A 80 -34.03 0.93 6.53
C VAL A 80 -35.53 0.56 6.43
N ALA A 81 -36.36 1.40 5.82
CA ALA A 81 -37.78 1.10 5.60
C ALA A 81 -38.02 0.04 4.50
N ALA A 82 -37.11 -0.11 3.53
CA ALA A 82 -37.27 -1.08 2.43
C ALA A 82 -36.84 -2.52 2.81
N ILE A 83 -35.95 -2.68 3.79
CA ILE A 83 -35.41 -4.01 4.17
C ILE A 83 -36.35 -4.75 5.13
N ASN A 84 -37.19 -4.04 5.88
CA ASN A 84 -38.16 -4.67 6.81
C ASN A 84 -39.45 -5.18 6.14
N ALA A 85 -39.65 -4.98 4.84
CA ALA A 85 -40.80 -5.51 4.10
C ALA A 85 -40.52 -6.84 3.35
N SER A 86 -39.26 -7.28 3.28
CA SER A 86 -38.86 -8.38 2.38
C SER A 86 -38.51 -9.70 3.08
N SER A 87 -38.58 -9.77 4.42
CA SER A 87 -38.17 -10.93 5.21
C SER A 87 -39.28 -11.97 5.47
N LYS A 88 -40.24 -12.13 4.53
CA LYS A 88 -41.23 -13.23 4.56
C LYS A 88 -41.51 -13.81 3.17
N SER A 89 -40.56 -14.60 2.65
CA SER A 89 -40.76 -15.71 1.70
C SER A 89 -39.38 -16.25 1.33
N GLY A 90 -39.03 -17.52 1.34
CA GLY A 90 -39.67 -18.76 1.76
C GLY A 90 -38.55 -19.80 1.72
N LYS A 91 -38.58 -20.77 2.64
CA LYS A 91 -37.68 -21.93 2.62
C LYS A 91 -37.89 -22.71 1.32
N GLN A 92 -36.83 -22.97 0.56
CA GLN A 92 -36.80 -24.13 -0.33
C GLN A 92 -35.38 -24.67 -0.46
N THR A 93 -35.16 -25.81 0.19
CA THR A 93 -34.04 -26.73 0.00
C THR A 93 -34.10 -27.34 -1.39
N ASN A 94 -33.02 -27.24 -2.17
CA ASN A 94 -32.79 -28.10 -3.33
C ASN A 94 -31.35 -28.63 -3.28
N THR A 95 -31.24 -29.89 -2.86
CA THR A 95 -30.13 -30.80 -3.14
C THR A 95 -30.06 -31.06 -4.63
N THR A 96 -28.99 -30.63 -5.30
CA THR A 96 -28.69 -31.03 -6.68
C THR A 96 -27.48 -31.95 -6.69
N GLN A 97 -27.78 -33.21 -6.97
CA GLN A 97 -26.88 -34.33 -7.20
C GLN A 97 -26.00 -34.08 -8.44
N LYS A 98 -24.69 -34.21 -8.27
CA LYS A 98 -23.66 -34.15 -9.33
C LYS A 98 -23.79 -35.37 -10.28
N PRO A 99 -23.91 -35.19 -11.60
CA PRO A 99 -23.80 -36.31 -12.55
C PRO A 99 -22.35 -36.81 -12.66
N ALA A 100 -22.19 -38.13 -12.81
CA ALA A 100 -20.91 -38.76 -13.09
C ALA A 100 -20.51 -38.51 -14.56
N HIS A 101 -19.37 -37.86 -14.79
CA HIS A 101 -18.75 -37.80 -16.12
C HIS A 101 -17.83 -39.01 -16.29
N SER A 102 -18.23 -39.91 -17.19
CA SER A 102 -17.41 -40.97 -17.75
C SER A 102 -16.37 -40.36 -18.70
N TYR A 103 -15.09 -40.65 -18.47
CA TYR A 103 -14.03 -40.31 -19.42
C TYR A 103 -13.67 -41.56 -20.22
N THR A 104 -13.92 -41.49 -21.54
CA THR A 104 -13.47 -42.47 -22.53
C THR A 104 -11.96 -42.31 -22.71
N SER A 105 -11.21 -43.37 -22.37
CA SER A 105 -9.79 -43.50 -22.68
C SER A 105 -9.61 -43.68 -24.19
N ILE A 106 -8.81 -42.82 -24.83
CA ILE A 106 -8.30 -43.07 -26.18
C ILE A 106 -6.82 -43.40 -26.06
N GLU A 107 -6.53 -44.68 -26.27
CA GLU A 107 -5.21 -45.26 -26.42
C GLU A 107 -4.65 -44.86 -27.79
N ALA A 108 -3.52 -44.16 -27.82
CA ALA A 108 -2.76 -43.91 -29.03
C ALA A 108 -1.40 -44.61 -28.92
N THR A 109 -1.31 -45.78 -29.54
CA THR A 109 -0.06 -46.51 -29.78
C THR A 109 0.61 -45.94 -31.03
N SER A 110 1.84 -45.44 -30.92
CA SER A 110 2.75 -45.34 -32.07
C SER A 110 4.21 -45.44 -31.62
N THR A 111 4.86 -46.50 -32.09
CA THR A 111 6.28 -46.86 -31.97
C THR A 111 7.24 -45.83 -32.61
N PRO A 112 8.52 -45.80 -32.21
CA PRO A 112 9.46 -44.73 -32.54
C PRO A 112 10.25 -44.98 -33.83
N VAL A 113 10.64 -43.90 -34.52
CA VAL A 113 11.75 -43.91 -35.50
C VAL A 113 12.76 -42.85 -35.06
N VAL A 114 13.98 -43.31 -34.76
CA VAL A 114 15.15 -42.49 -34.44
C VAL A 114 15.89 -42.17 -35.73
N VAL A 115 16.17 -40.89 -36.00
CA VAL A 115 17.30 -40.45 -36.85
C VAL A 115 17.97 -39.23 -36.20
N ASN A 116 19.27 -39.37 -35.95
CA ASN A 116 20.17 -38.39 -35.32
C ASN A 116 20.52 -37.22 -36.26
N THR A 117 20.51 -35.98 -35.74
CA THR A 117 21.56 -34.97 -35.98
C THR A 117 21.55 -33.93 -34.84
N PRO A 118 22.69 -33.63 -34.17
CA PRO A 118 22.73 -32.58 -33.16
C PRO A 118 22.92 -31.22 -33.85
N THR A 119 21.87 -30.41 -33.90
CA THR A 119 22.00 -28.99 -34.20
C THR A 119 21.66 -28.25 -32.91
N SER A 120 22.63 -27.50 -32.38
CA SER A 120 22.44 -26.65 -31.20
C SER A 120 21.40 -25.59 -31.55
N VAL A 121 20.15 -25.85 -31.18
CA VAL A 121 19.09 -24.84 -31.23
C VAL A 121 19.29 -23.97 -30.00
N VAL A 122 19.57 -22.69 -30.23
CA VAL A 122 19.51 -21.65 -29.23
C VAL A 122 18.15 -21.74 -28.56
N VAL A 123 18.12 -22.17 -27.29
CA VAL A 123 16.91 -22.19 -26.48
C VAL A 123 16.53 -20.74 -26.23
N SER A 124 15.65 -20.21 -27.07
CA SER A 124 14.97 -18.94 -26.81
C SER A 124 14.19 -19.12 -25.51
N THR A 125 14.64 -18.46 -24.45
CA THR A 125 13.91 -18.40 -23.18
C THR A 125 12.49 -17.92 -23.48
N PRO A 126 11.43 -18.64 -23.11
CA PRO A 126 10.07 -18.18 -23.37
C PRO A 126 9.87 -16.91 -22.54
N THR A 127 9.74 -15.76 -23.20
CA THR A 127 9.25 -14.56 -22.55
C THR A 127 7.82 -14.86 -22.12
N PRO A 128 7.47 -14.78 -20.83
CA PRO A 128 6.10 -14.98 -20.42
C PRO A 128 5.22 -13.91 -21.07
N VAL A 129 4.26 -14.33 -21.88
CA VAL A 129 3.30 -13.42 -22.49
C VAL A 129 2.13 -13.30 -21.53
N ALA A 130 2.02 -12.16 -20.84
CA ALA A 130 0.84 -11.82 -20.07
C ALA A 130 -0.32 -11.61 -21.06
N VAL A 131 -1.22 -12.60 -21.17
CA VAL A 131 -2.48 -12.43 -21.90
C VAL A 131 -3.60 -12.35 -20.88
N SER A 132 -3.96 -11.12 -20.46
CA SER A 132 -5.19 -10.90 -19.71
C SER A 132 -6.28 -10.45 -20.67
N THR A 133 -7.29 -11.30 -20.86
CA THR A 133 -8.45 -11.06 -21.75
C THR A 133 -9.62 -10.36 -21.03
N VAL A 134 -9.44 -9.89 -19.78
CA VAL A 134 -10.51 -9.30 -18.98
C VAL A 134 -10.32 -7.78 -18.87
N VAL A 135 -11.38 -7.03 -19.17
CA VAL A 135 -11.44 -5.57 -18.93
C VAL A 135 -11.23 -5.31 -17.42
N PRO A 136 -10.38 -4.35 -17.03
CA PRO A 136 -10.21 -4.00 -15.61
C PRO A 136 -11.52 -3.75 -14.90
N GLU A 137 -11.55 -4.03 -13.59
CA GLU A 137 -12.64 -3.63 -12.72
C GLU A 137 -12.85 -2.11 -12.81
N ALA A 138 -14.11 -1.66 -12.69
CA ALA A 138 -14.42 -0.25 -12.79
C ALA A 138 -13.63 0.57 -11.74
N GLY A 139 -12.84 1.54 -12.22
CA GLY A 139 -11.97 2.35 -11.35
C GLY A 139 -10.58 1.75 -11.13
N PHE A 140 -10.19 0.71 -11.88
CA PHE A 140 -8.86 0.11 -11.83
C PHE A 140 -8.16 0.14 -13.20
N LEU A 141 -6.83 0.02 -13.18
CA LEU A 141 -5.94 -0.08 -14.32
C LEU A 141 -5.18 -1.40 -14.27
N TRP A 142 -4.91 -1.99 -15.43
CA TRP A 142 -4.05 -3.16 -15.52
C TRP A 142 -2.59 -2.80 -15.24
N CYS A 143 -1.97 -3.53 -14.33
CA CYS A 143 -0.52 -3.70 -14.25
C CYS A 143 -0.14 -5.01 -14.95
N GLY A 144 0.08 -4.90 -16.26
CA GLY A 144 0.46 -6.03 -17.12
C GLY A 144 1.97 -6.10 -17.27
N SER A 145 2.49 -5.46 -18.32
CA SER A 145 3.93 -5.43 -18.65
C SER A 145 4.83 -4.94 -17.52
N GLU A 146 4.34 -3.97 -16.74
CA GLU A 146 5.05 -3.33 -15.66
C GLU A 146 5.27 -4.30 -14.49
N CYS A 147 4.25 -5.10 -14.17
CA CYS A 147 4.31 -6.10 -13.11
C CYS A 147 4.89 -7.43 -13.58
N ALA A 148 4.78 -7.77 -14.87
CA ALA A 148 5.15 -9.08 -15.41
C ALA A 148 6.62 -9.44 -15.15
N SER A 149 7.52 -8.45 -15.20
CA SER A 149 8.94 -8.65 -14.86
C SER A 149 9.16 -9.14 -13.41
N SER A 150 8.22 -8.85 -12.52
CA SER A 150 8.22 -9.27 -11.13
C SER A 150 7.52 -10.61 -10.89
N GLY A 151 7.03 -11.27 -11.95
CA GLY A 151 6.43 -12.60 -11.91
C GLY A 151 4.92 -12.63 -11.64
N PHE A 152 4.25 -11.48 -11.70
CA PHE A 152 2.80 -11.39 -11.50
C PHE A 152 2.16 -10.36 -12.44
N ILE A 153 0.84 -10.41 -12.54
CA ILE A 153 0.00 -9.34 -13.07
C ILE A 153 -1.11 -9.05 -12.08
N ASP A 154 -1.57 -7.81 -12.05
CA ASP A 154 -2.69 -7.40 -11.19
C ASP A 154 -3.37 -6.13 -11.73
N GLU A 155 -4.49 -5.75 -11.13
CA GLU A 155 -5.13 -4.46 -11.30
C GLU A 155 -4.84 -3.54 -10.10
N TYR A 156 -4.76 -2.22 -10.33
CA TYR A 156 -4.59 -1.23 -9.25
C TYR A 156 -5.49 -0.02 -9.44
N PRO A 157 -5.86 0.70 -8.35
CA PRO A 157 -6.85 1.77 -8.47
C PRO A 157 -6.38 2.93 -9.38
N VAL A 158 -7.30 3.47 -10.17
CA VAL A 158 -7.06 4.67 -10.98
C VAL A 158 -6.62 5.81 -10.07
N GLY A 159 -5.55 6.50 -10.48
CA GLY A 159 -5.00 7.63 -9.74
C GLY A 159 -3.99 7.25 -8.66
N TRP A 160 -3.78 5.96 -8.39
CA TRP A 160 -2.66 5.51 -7.56
C TRP A 160 -1.35 5.53 -8.37
N GLN A 161 -0.25 5.85 -7.69
CA GLN A 161 1.07 5.86 -8.28
C GLN A 161 1.66 4.45 -8.26
N LEU A 162 2.13 3.98 -9.41
CA LEU A 162 2.86 2.74 -9.58
C LEU A 162 4.37 3.02 -9.59
N THR A 163 5.11 2.42 -8.66
CA THR A 163 6.56 2.62 -8.53
C THR A 163 7.28 1.29 -8.37
N ALA A 164 8.38 1.08 -9.09
CA ALA A 164 9.24 -0.10 -8.88
C ALA A 164 9.96 0.00 -7.53
N LEU A 165 10.15 -1.13 -6.86
CA LEU A 165 10.89 -1.16 -5.59
C LEU A 165 12.39 -1.01 -5.83
N PRO A 166 13.10 -0.13 -5.09
CA PRO A 166 14.50 0.20 -5.39
C PRO A 166 15.49 -0.92 -5.04
N ILE A 167 15.13 -1.83 -4.14
CA ILE A 167 16.02 -2.85 -3.57
C ILE A 167 15.47 -4.28 -3.69
N SER A 168 14.31 -4.45 -4.34
CA SER A 168 13.67 -5.75 -4.51
C SER A 168 12.95 -5.81 -5.85
N THR A 169 12.75 -7.03 -6.36
CA THR A 169 11.92 -7.23 -7.55
C THR A 169 10.47 -7.11 -7.13
N GLY A 170 9.80 -6.03 -7.54
CA GLY A 170 8.42 -5.80 -7.17
C GLY A 170 7.93 -4.40 -7.50
N MET A 171 6.65 -4.19 -7.22
CA MET A 171 5.92 -2.94 -7.44
C MET A 171 5.27 -2.45 -6.15
N GLN A 172 5.22 -1.14 -5.99
CA GLN A 172 4.47 -0.45 -4.96
C GLN A 172 3.40 0.43 -5.60
N PHE A 173 2.18 0.33 -5.08
CA PHE A 173 1.01 1.12 -5.47
C PHE A 173 0.66 2.04 -4.31
N ILE A 174 0.68 3.36 -4.54
CA ILE A 174 0.51 4.36 -3.48
C ILE A 174 -0.67 5.27 -3.82
N ASN A 175 -1.55 5.52 -2.85
CA ASN A 175 -2.55 6.58 -2.99
C ASN A 175 -1.88 7.96 -2.82
N PRO A 176 -1.78 8.80 -3.85
CA PRO A 176 -1.14 10.11 -3.70
C PRO A 176 -1.92 11.08 -2.80
N GLN A 177 -3.21 10.81 -2.54
CA GLN A 177 -4.03 11.61 -1.61
C GLN A 177 -3.85 11.18 -0.15
N GLN A 178 -3.38 9.94 0.09
CA GLN A 178 -3.12 9.38 1.42
C GLN A 178 -1.90 8.44 1.33
N GLY A 179 -0.69 9.00 1.50
CA GLY A 179 0.56 8.27 1.25
C GLY A 179 0.86 7.11 2.19
N ASP A 180 0.04 6.91 3.23
CA ASP A 180 0.05 5.76 4.13
C ASP A 180 -0.88 4.62 3.66
N GLN A 181 -1.70 4.85 2.62
CA GLN A 181 -2.44 3.79 1.90
C GLN A 181 -1.57 3.22 0.78
N VAL A 182 -1.05 2.02 1.00
CA VAL A 182 -0.04 1.39 0.14
C VAL A 182 -0.37 -0.08 -0.09
N ALA A 183 -0.14 -0.56 -1.30
CA ALA A 183 0.00 -1.98 -1.59
C ALA A 183 1.41 -2.25 -2.14
N THR A 184 2.13 -3.22 -1.60
CA THR A 184 3.50 -3.57 -2.01
C THR A 184 3.58 -5.03 -2.38
N PHE A 185 3.93 -5.32 -3.63
CA PHE A 185 3.95 -6.66 -4.20
C PHE A 185 5.37 -6.96 -4.63
N LYS A 186 6.00 -7.96 -4.02
CA LYS A 186 7.41 -8.28 -4.27
C LYS A 186 7.66 -9.77 -4.37
N SER A 187 8.68 -10.12 -5.14
CA SER A 187 9.19 -11.48 -5.26
C SER A 187 10.68 -11.55 -4.92
N GLN A 188 11.08 -12.68 -4.37
CA GLN A 188 12.46 -12.99 -4.01
C GLN A 188 12.79 -14.39 -4.51
N ASN A 189 13.94 -14.56 -5.17
CA ASN A 189 14.37 -15.86 -5.65
C ASN A 189 14.92 -16.72 -4.51
N GLY A 190 14.82 -18.04 -4.67
CA GLY A 190 15.48 -18.99 -3.76
C GLY A 190 14.76 -19.12 -2.44
N ALA A 191 13.44 -19.40 -2.47
CA ALA A 191 12.70 -19.74 -1.27
C ALA A 191 13.34 -20.96 -0.56
N THR A 192 13.71 -20.78 0.71
CA THR A 192 14.43 -21.78 1.52
C THR A 192 13.57 -22.43 2.61
N ALA A 193 12.33 -21.97 2.77
CA ALA A 193 11.45 -22.32 3.89
C ALA A 193 9.98 -22.34 3.46
N ALA A 194 9.11 -22.82 4.35
CA ALA A 194 7.66 -22.80 4.13
C ALA A 194 7.09 -21.37 4.24
N ALA A 195 5.93 -21.13 3.65
CA ALA A 195 5.32 -19.80 3.55
C ALA A 195 5.06 -19.13 4.91
N ASP A 196 4.68 -19.91 5.94
CA ASP A 196 4.46 -19.43 7.31
C ASP A 196 5.78 -19.00 7.99
N GLN A 197 6.86 -19.73 7.78
CA GLN A 197 8.19 -19.39 8.26
C GLN A 197 8.73 -18.13 7.57
N LEU A 198 8.51 -18.02 6.24
CA LEU A 198 8.88 -16.84 5.46
C LEU A 198 8.05 -15.62 5.85
N LEU A 199 6.75 -15.79 6.13
CA LEU A 199 5.89 -14.73 6.68
C LEU A 199 6.40 -14.22 8.03
N ALA A 200 6.73 -15.14 8.94
CA ALA A 200 7.28 -14.76 10.25
C ALA A 200 8.61 -14.01 10.11
N ALA A 201 9.49 -14.45 9.20
CA ALA A 201 10.76 -13.78 8.90
C ALA A 201 10.55 -12.37 8.31
N GLU A 202 9.61 -12.22 7.38
CA GLU A 202 9.27 -10.93 6.78
C GLU A 202 8.77 -9.95 7.85
N ILE A 203 7.82 -10.41 8.68
CA ILE A 203 7.27 -9.58 9.76
C ILE A 203 8.35 -9.14 10.75
N GLN A 204 9.22 -10.08 11.13
CA GLN A 204 10.31 -9.81 12.05
C GLN A 204 11.32 -8.81 11.47
N THR A 205 11.58 -8.88 10.17
CA THR A 205 12.59 -8.04 9.50
C THR A 205 12.06 -6.64 9.22
N VAL A 206 10.79 -6.52 8.80
CA VAL A 206 10.22 -5.26 8.31
C VAL A 206 9.46 -4.48 9.38
N TYR A 207 8.69 -5.18 10.24
CA TYR A 207 7.72 -4.52 11.13
C TYR A 207 8.10 -4.57 12.61
N ALA A 208 8.82 -5.59 13.08
CA ALA A 208 9.06 -5.78 14.52
C ALA A 208 9.87 -4.66 15.19
N SER A 209 10.64 -3.88 14.42
CA SER A 209 11.38 -2.71 14.89
C SER A 209 10.58 -1.40 14.85
N GLN A 210 9.37 -1.41 14.29
CA GLN A 210 8.54 -0.21 14.16
C GLN A 210 8.03 0.26 15.54
N PRO A 211 7.94 1.58 15.77
CA PRO A 211 7.39 2.10 17.02
C PRO A 211 5.98 1.58 17.27
N GLY A 212 5.67 1.16 18.50
CA GLY A 212 4.33 0.68 18.86
C GLY A 212 3.90 -0.62 18.16
N TYR A 213 4.85 -1.42 17.64
CA TYR A 213 4.58 -2.70 16.99
C TYR A 213 3.70 -3.63 17.85
N GLN A 214 2.70 -4.22 17.19
CA GLN A 214 1.80 -5.23 17.72
C GLN A 214 1.94 -6.48 16.85
N ALA A 215 2.43 -7.55 17.46
CA ALA A 215 2.62 -8.82 16.79
C ALA A 215 1.29 -9.41 16.30
N PRO A 216 1.33 -10.24 15.23
CA PRO A 216 0.14 -10.93 14.75
C PRO A 216 -0.52 -11.76 15.85
N GLN A 217 -1.85 -11.71 15.91
CA GLN A 217 -2.63 -12.55 16.83
C GLN A 217 -2.76 -13.98 16.33
N ALA A 218 -2.79 -14.17 15.01
CA ALA A 218 -2.86 -15.46 14.35
C ALA A 218 -2.34 -15.35 12.91
N VAL A 219 -1.87 -16.49 12.40
CA VAL A 219 -1.63 -16.69 10.98
C VAL A 219 -2.85 -17.37 10.38
N GLN A 220 -3.34 -16.88 9.25
CA GLN A 220 -4.45 -17.47 8.51
C GLN A 220 -3.98 -18.02 7.16
N ALA A 221 -4.80 -18.87 6.56
CA ALA A 221 -4.63 -19.30 5.19
C ALA A 221 -5.59 -18.52 4.28
N ALA A 222 -5.11 -18.06 3.13
CA ALA A 222 -5.93 -17.45 2.08
C ALA A 222 -5.65 -18.11 0.73
N THR A 223 -6.60 -18.03 -0.20
CA THR A 223 -6.40 -18.44 -1.59
C THR A 223 -6.29 -17.22 -2.48
N ILE A 224 -5.12 -17.01 -3.09
CA ILE A 224 -4.82 -15.84 -3.94
C ILE A 224 -4.11 -16.36 -5.19
N GLY A 225 -4.58 -15.95 -6.38
CA GLY A 225 -4.02 -16.42 -7.65
C GLY A 225 -4.08 -17.94 -7.85
N GLY A 226 -5.02 -18.63 -7.17
CA GLY A 226 -5.17 -20.09 -7.22
C GLY A 226 -4.27 -20.88 -6.28
N GLU A 227 -3.42 -20.23 -5.48
CA GLU A 227 -2.52 -20.89 -4.53
C GLU A 227 -2.87 -20.56 -3.08
N THR A 228 -2.35 -21.35 -2.13
CA THR A 228 -2.50 -21.10 -0.69
C THR A 228 -1.42 -20.15 -0.19
N TRP A 229 -1.82 -19.13 0.56
CA TRP A 229 -0.96 -18.11 1.14
C TRP A 229 -1.06 -18.15 2.66
N ALA A 230 0.07 -17.96 3.34
CA ALA A 230 0.10 -17.65 4.77
C ALA A 230 -0.12 -16.13 4.93
N THR A 231 -1.07 -15.73 5.76
CA THR A 231 -1.43 -14.33 5.96
C THR A 231 -1.42 -13.96 7.44
N ALA A 232 -1.03 -12.73 7.74
CA ALA A 232 -1.07 -12.19 9.08
C ALA A 232 -1.27 -10.67 9.07
N GLY A 233 -2.03 -10.17 10.04
CA GLY A 233 -2.17 -8.74 10.31
C GLY A 233 -1.19 -8.29 11.39
N VAL A 234 -0.48 -7.19 11.14
CA VAL A 234 0.34 -6.46 12.12
C VAL A 234 -0.17 -5.04 12.27
N ALA A 235 0.17 -4.40 13.38
CA ALA A 235 -0.04 -2.97 13.52
C ALA A 235 1.19 -2.29 14.13
N TYR A 236 1.39 -1.02 13.83
CA TYR A 236 2.47 -0.21 14.39
C TYR A 236 2.09 1.27 14.37
N MET A 237 2.90 2.13 14.97
CA MET A 237 2.73 3.57 14.96
C MET A 237 3.49 4.18 13.78
N GLY A 238 2.77 4.76 12.82
CA GLY A 238 3.31 5.44 11.66
C GLY A 238 4.08 6.71 12.00
N ALA A 239 4.80 7.26 11.01
CA ALA A 239 5.58 8.48 11.17
C ALA A 239 4.72 9.70 11.55
N ASN A 240 3.46 9.71 11.13
CA ASN A 240 2.43 10.69 11.47
C ASN A 240 1.83 10.51 12.88
N GLN A 241 2.32 9.55 13.68
CA GLN A 241 1.75 9.15 14.97
C GLN A 241 0.31 8.63 14.87
N ALA A 242 -0.10 8.16 13.69
CA ALA A 242 -1.32 7.38 13.52
C ALA A 242 -0.98 5.89 13.59
N LYS A 243 -1.90 5.09 14.12
CA LYS A 243 -1.74 3.64 14.12
C LYS A 243 -2.02 3.12 12.71
N GLU A 244 -1.04 2.42 12.14
CA GLU A 244 -1.10 1.76 10.85
C GLU A 244 -1.45 0.28 11.06
N HIS A 245 -2.23 -0.27 10.14
CA HIS A 245 -2.47 -1.70 10.03
C HIS A 245 -1.89 -2.21 8.72
N VAL A 246 -1.21 -3.35 8.78
CA VAL A 246 -0.68 -4.03 7.59
C VAL A 246 -1.13 -5.48 7.57
N THR A 247 -1.72 -5.91 6.46
CA THR A 247 -1.87 -7.34 6.15
C THR A 247 -0.71 -7.77 5.26
N VAL A 248 0.03 -8.78 5.71
CA VAL A 248 1.14 -9.39 4.98
C VAL A 248 0.72 -10.79 4.54
N CYS A 249 0.83 -11.07 3.25
CA CYS A 249 0.56 -12.37 2.65
C CYS A 249 1.84 -12.92 2.04
N VAL A 250 2.20 -14.17 2.33
CA VAL A 250 3.37 -14.84 1.75
C VAL A 250 3.00 -16.19 1.15
N THR A 251 3.60 -16.51 0.00
CA THR A 251 3.59 -17.86 -0.57
C THR A 251 4.91 -18.19 -1.27
N VAL A 252 5.08 -19.45 -1.66
CA VAL A 252 6.19 -19.92 -2.48
C VAL A 252 5.64 -20.44 -3.81
N HIS A 253 5.98 -19.76 -4.90
CA HIS A 253 5.58 -20.14 -6.26
C HIS A 253 6.83 -20.33 -7.13
N GLN A 254 6.98 -21.51 -7.74
CA GLN A 254 8.11 -21.87 -8.60
C GLN A 254 9.49 -21.55 -7.99
N GLY A 255 9.67 -21.82 -6.69
CA GLY A 255 10.93 -21.57 -5.98
C GLY A 255 11.22 -20.10 -5.66
N LYS A 256 10.26 -19.20 -5.88
CA LYS A 256 10.32 -17.79 -5.47
C LYS A 256 9.36 -17.54 -4.31
N THR A 257 9.78 -16.73 -3.36
CA THR A 257 8.90 -16.18 -2.33
C THR A 257 8.15 -15.00 -2.92
N PHE A 258 6.83 -15.00 -2.84
CA PHE A 258 5.99 -13.86 -3.19
C PHE A 258 5.39 -13.28 -1.92
N ILE A 259 5.39 -11.95 -1.83
CA ILE A 259 4.95 -11.19 -0.65
C ILE A 259 4.02 -10.08 -1.13
N LEU A 260 2.80 -10.03 -0.59
CA LEU A 260 1.84 -8.94 -0.78
C LEU A 260 1.62 -8.25 0.56
N GLU A 261 1.81 -6.95 0.61
CA GLU A 261 1.63 -6.12 1.80
C GLU A 261 0.59 -5.06 1.51
N PHE A 262 -0.42 -4.96 2.36
CA PHE A 262 -1.48 -3.96 2.26
C PHE A 262 -1.49 -3.14 3.52
N GLN A 263 -1.18 -1.86 3.43
CA GLN A 263 -1.05 -0.94 4.56
C GLN A 263 -2.03 0.21 4.43
N ALA A 264 -2.72 0.54 5.52
CA ALA A 264 -3.47 1.79 5.64
C ALA A 264 -3.61 2.18 7.13
N PRO A 265 -4.01 3.41 7.43
CA PRO A 265 -4.37 3.80 8.80
C PRO A 265 -5.39 2.82 9.37
N GLU A 266 -5.19 2.36 10.61
CA GLU A 266 -6.01 1.31 11.22
C GLU A 266 -7.50 1.68 11.23
N SER A 267 -7.81 2.96 11.43
CA SER A 267 -9.17 3.50 11.39
C SER A 267 -9.87 3.41 10.02
N GLN A 268 -9.09 3.32 8.94
CA GLN A 268 -9.58 3.26 7.55
C GLN A 268 -9.36 1.88 6.92
N PHE A 269 -8.57 1.00 7.54
CA PHE A 269 -8.07 -0.23 6.93
C PHE A 269 -9.18 -1.10 6.33
N ALA A 270 -10.29 -1.31 7.04
CA ALA A 270 -11.42 -2.12 6.54
C ALA A 270 -12.10 -1.49 5.31
N GLN A 271 -12.27 -0.17 5.30
CA GLN A 271 -12.86 0.57 4.19
C GLN A 271 -11.94 0.51 2.96
N VAL A 272 -10.64 0.79 3.15
CA VAL A 272 -9.63 0.77 2.07
C VAL A 272 -9.47 -0.64 1.52
N SER A 273 -9.50 -1.66 2.38
CA SER A 273 -9.47 -3.06 1.94
C SER A 273 -10.66 -3.42 1.06
N THR A 274 -11.86 -3.01 1.46
CA THR A 274 -13.08 -3.26 0.68
C THR A 274 -13.08 -2.50 -0.64
N ALA A 275 -12.64 -1.24 -0.62
CA ALA A 275 -12.61 -0.39 -1.80
C ALA A 275 -11.52 -0.79 -2.80
N TYR A 276 -10.37 -1.27 -2.32
CA TYR A 276 -9.17 -1.45 -3.14
C TYR A 276 -8.49 -2.81 -2.96
N TYR A 277 -7.99 -3.13 -1.76
CA TYR A 277 -7.09 -4.27 -1.60
C TYR A 277 -7.73 -5.62 -1.92
N ASN A 278 -9.00 -5.83 -1.59
CA ASN A 278 -9.70 -7.08 -1.92
C ASN A 278 -9.86 -7.29 -3.43
N ILE A 279 -9.97 -6.20 -4.20
CA ILE A 279 -10.02 -6.27 -5.67
C ILE A 279 -8.65 -6.67 -6.20
N MET A 280 -7.58 -6.01 -5.74
CA MET A 280 -6.19 -6.37 -6.08
C MET A 280 -5.91 -7.85 -5.75
N ILE A 281 -6.25 -8.30 -4.54
CA ILE A 281 -6.13 -9.70 -4.13
C ILE A 281 -6.93 -10.63 -5.07
N GLY A 282 -8.14 -10.24 -5.46
CA GLY A 282 -9.00 -11.03 -6.32
C GLY A 282 -8.55 -11.10 -7.79
N LYS A 283 -7.74 -10.15 -8.25
CA LYS A 283 -7.25 -10.05 -9.64
C LYS A 283 -5.80 -10.50 -9.81
N PHE A 284 -5.05 -10.61 -8.72
CA PHE A 284 -3.69 -11.11 -8.70
C PHE A 284 -3.56 -12.46 -9.41
N GLN A 285 -2.62 -12.55 -10.34
CA GLN A 285 -2.26 -13.78 -11.03
C GLN A 285 -0.75 -13.93 -11.14
N PHE A 286 -0.27 -15.15 -10.95
CA PHE A 286 1.09 -15.49 -11.32
C PHE A 286 1.26 -15.45 -12.83
N ILE A 287 2.41 -14.94 -13.27
CA ILE A 287 2.84 -15.13 -14.64
C ILE A 287 3.16 -16.61 -14.84
N GLN A 288 2.39 -17.28 -15.70
CA GLN A 288 2.71 -18.65 -16.10
C GLN A 288 3.93 -18.61 -17.04
N THR A 289 5.01 -19.26 -16.63
CA THR A 289 6.08 -19.65 -17.54
C THR A 289 5.53 -20.77 -18.41
N GLY A 290 5.27 -20.48 -19.68
CA GLY A 290 4.80 -21.49 -20.63
C GLY A 290 5.79 -22.65 -20.69
N THR A 291 5.32 -23.86 -20.38
CA THR A 291 6.06 -25.09 -20.70
C THR A 291 6.09 -25.23 -22.22
N PRO A 292 7.26 -25.46 -22.86
CA PRO A 292 7.33 -25.81 -24.27
C PRO A 292 6.62 -27.14 -24.59
#